data_AF-U5H7T3-F1
#
_entry.id   AF-U5H7T3-F1
#
_cell.length_a   1.000
_cell.length_b   1.000
_cell.length_c   1.000
_cell.angle_alpha   90.00
_cell.angle_beta   90.00
_cell.angle_gamma   90.00
#
_symmetry.space_group_name_H-M   'P 1'
#
loop_
_entity.id
_entity.type
_entity.pdbx_description
1 polymer ?
#
loop_
_entity_poly.entity_id
_entity_poly.type
_entity_poly.pdbx_seq_one_letter_code
_entity_poly.pdbx_strand_id
1 'polypeptide(L)'
;MDRSGKIIVKAASGVEELGNADRPMKTNSLFCLYSCTKALAGIAVMQLVEQGKADLDAPVGDVLPEVGNATFSDGRKPKRAITLRHLLTHTSGLGYTIFHKDLLAWSLQNGKVNECDGHFDAFMSPLIAEPGEDWNYRIGIDWAGEYLHRVTGLTLGEYSKKNIFEPLGAEDTEYHLLPENKKRLVAMHARGEDGKLSVIDHLPMTYGASFDSGGGGTIGSIE
;
A
#
# COMPACT_ATOMS: atom_id res chain seq x y z
N MET A 1 -10.88 10.99 19.07
CA MET A 1 -11.63 12.19 18.66
C MET A 1 -13.12 11.84 18.66
N ASP A 2 -14.02 12.76 18.98
CA ASP A 2 -15.46 12.55 18.77
C ASP A 2 -15.90 12.92 17.34
N ARG A 3 -17.19 12.79 17.03
CA ARG A 3 -17.75 13.14 15.70
C ARG A 3 -17.65 14.63 15.36
N SER A 4 -17.38 15.51 16.34
CA SER A 4 -17.26 16.96 16.13
C SER A 4 -15.85 17.41 15.78
N GLY A 5 -14.88 16.50 15.82
CA GLY A 5 -13.46 16.84 15.66
C GLY A 5 -12.73 17.09 16.97
N LYS A 6 -13.40 17.00 18.13
CA LYS A 6 -12.77 17.26 19.43
C LYS A 6 -11.87 16.10 19.83
N ILE A 7 -10.59 16.38 20.08
CA ILE A 7 -9.63 15.40 20.62
C ILE A 7 -10.03 15.05 22.06
N ILE A 8 -10.29 13.76 22.30
CA ILE A 8 -10.62 13.23 23.64
C ILE A 8 -9.33 12.75 24.33
N VAL A 9 -8.49 12.02 23.59
CA VAL A 9 -7.20 11.47 24.06
C VAL A 9 -6.20 11.57 22.91
N LYS A 10 -4.99 12.02 23.23
CA LYS A 10 -3.80 12.00 22.37
C LYS A 10 -2.61 11.74 23.29
N ALA A 11 -1.92 10.62 23.08
CA ALA A 11 -0.85 10.17 23.98
C ALA A 11 0.18 9.33 23.21
N ALA A 12 1.41 9.34 23.71
CA ALA A 12 2.52 8.51 23.26
C ALA A 12 3.20 7.91 24.50
N SER A 13 3.77 6.71 24.38
CA SER A 13 4.41 6.00 25.48
C SER A 13 5.54 5.10 24.97
N GLY A 14 6.55 4.88 25.81
CA GLY A 14 7.71 4.06 25.47
C GLY A 14 8.78 4.85 24.70
N VAL A 15 9.53 4.14 23.87
CA VAL A 15 10.67 4.65 23.10
C VAL A 15 10.47 4.33 21.62
N GLU A 16 11.03 5.16 20.73
CA GLU A 16 11.02 4.94 19.28
C GLU A 16 11.92 3.77 18.88
N GLU A 17 12.86 3.38 19.73
CA GLU A 17 13.83 2.32 19.48
C GLU A 17 14.16 1.59 20.78
N LEU A 18 14.00 0.26 20.77
CA LEU A 18 14.25 -0.58 21.94
C LEU A 18 15.70 -0.41 22.44
N GLY A 19 15.85 -0.13 23.73
CA GLY A 19 17.15 0.07 24.36
C GLY A 19 17.69 1.51 24.25
N ASN A 20 16.97 2.42 23.58
CA ASN A 20 17.37 3.80 23.39
C ASN A 20 16.46 4.76 24.16
N ALA A 21 16.77 4.97 25.44
CA ALA A 21 15.98 5.85 26.33
C ALA A 21 16.00 7.33 25.91
N ASP A 22 17.01 7.74 25.13
CA ASP A 22 17.15 9.12 24.62
C ASP A 22 16.20 9.42 23.44
N ARG A 23 15.50 8.39 22.93
CA ARG A 23 14.48 8.50 21.89
C ARG A 23 13.09 8.16 22.43
N PRO A 24 12.47 9.01 23.28
CA PRO A 24 11.11 8.77 23.75
C PRO A 24 10.12 8.85 22.59
N MET A 25 9.09 8.00 22.63
CA MET A 25 7.99 8.03 21.66
C MET A 25 7.23 9.36 21.75
N LYS A 26 6.90 9.97 20.62
CA LYS A 26 6.15 11.23 20.52
C LYS A 26 4.93 11.05 19.63
N THR A 27 3.98 11.97 19.73
CA THR A 27 2.78 11.96 18.87
C THR A 27 3.10 12.25 17.42
N ASN A 28 4.21 12.96 17.17
CA ASN A 28 4.73 13.27 15.84
C ASN A 28 5.87 12.33 15.40
N SER A 29 6.10 11.22 16.12
CA SER A 29 6.98 10.15 15.63
C SER A 29 6.36 9.54 14.37
N LEU A 30 7.20 9.20 13.39
CA LEU A 30 6.76 8.70 12.09
C LEU A 30 6.77 7.18 12.06
N PHE A 31 5.73 6.62 11.47
CA PHE A 31 5.54 5.18 11.31
C PHE A 31 5.33 4.85 9.85
N CYS A 32 5.87 3.71 9.39
CA CYS A 32 5.38 3.07 8.18
C CYS A 32 3.94 2.62 8.46
N LEU A 33 2.97 3.24 7.79
CA LEU A 33 1.54 2.98 8.01
C LEU A 33 1.09 1.65 7.40
N TYR A 34 1.91 1.06 6.52
CA TYR A 34 1.63 -0.21 5.85
C TYR A 34 0.20 -0.21 5.30
N SER A 35 -0.58 -1.25 5.62
CA SER A 35 -1.93 -1.46 5.11
C SER A 35 -2.93 -0.34 5.42
N CYS A 36 -2.67 0.57 6.36
CA CYS A 36 -3.48 1.78 6.54
C CYS A 36 -3.44 2.68 5.29
N THR A 37 -2.37 2.60 4.49
CA THR A 37 -2.24 3.26 3.17
C THR A 37 -3.42 2.97 2.25
N LYS A 38 -4.01 1.76 2.34
CA LYS A 38 -5.11 1.36 1.45
C LYS A 38 -6.34 2.26 1.58
N ALA A 39 -6.60 2.78 2.78
CA ALA A 39 -7.68 3.73 2.99
C ALA A 39 -7.41 5.06 2.25
N LEU A 40 -6.18 5.56 2.31
CA LEU A 40 -5.76 6.78 1.62
C LEU A 40 -5.81 6.60 0.09
N ALA A 41 -5.27 5.50 -0.42
CA ALA A 41 -5.33 5.16 -1.83
C ALA A 41 -6.78 4.98 -2.32
N GLY A 42 -7.63 4.33 -1.51
CA GLY A 42 -9.06 4.20 -1.79
C GLY A 42 -9.76 5.55 -1.89
N ILE A 43 -9.49 6.48 -0.97
CA ILE A 43 -10.02 7.85 -1.02
C ILE A 43 -9.58 8.55 -2.32
N ALA A 44 -8.29 8.50 -2.65
CA ALA A 44 -7.74 9.14 -3.85
C ALA A 44 -8.42 8.61 -5.14
N VAL A 45 -8.60 7.30 -5.24
CA VAL A 45 -9.28 6.68 -6.40
C VAL A 45 -10.77 7.02 -6.42
N MET A 46 -11.44 7.02 -5.27
CA MET A 46 -12.86 7.39 -5.18
C MET A 46 -13.09 8.85 -5.53
N GLN A 47 -12.15 9.76 -5.27
CA GLN A 47 -12.21 11.15 -5.76
C GLN A 47 -12.22 11.21 -7.30
N LEU A 48 -11.55 10.28 -8.01
CA LEU A 48 -11.68 10.20 -9.48
C LEU A 48 -13.06 9.72 -9.92
N VAL A 49 -13.64 8.77 -9.19
CA VAL A 49 -15.00 8.28 -9.43
C VAL A 49 -16.01 9.42 -9.25
N GLU A 50 -15.91 10.17 -8.16
CA GLU A 50 -16.76 11.36 -7.91
C GLU A 50 -16.62 12.43 -9.00
N GLN A 51 -15.42 12.59 -9.57
CA GLN A 51 -15.15 13.50 -10.68
C GLN A 51 -15.61 12.96 -12.05
N GLY A 52 -16.17 11.75 -12.12
CA GLY A 52 -16.56 11.10 -13.37
C GLY A 52 -15.38 10.70 -14.27
N LYS A 53 -14.15 10.64 -13.73
CA LYS A 53 -12.93 10.27 -14.47
C LYS A 53 -12.63 8.78 -14.42
N ALA A 54 -13.30 8.06 -13.52
CA ALA A 54 -13.17 6.63 -13.35
C ALA A 54 -14.56 6.02 -13.14
N ASP A 55 -14.75 4.79 -13.61
CA ASP A 55 -15.94 4.00 -13.37
C ASP A 55 -15.54 2.73 -12.62
N LEU A 56 -16.23 2.46 -11.51
CA LEU A 56 -15.99 1.28 -10.67
C LEU A 56 -16.24 -0.03 -11.43
N ASP A 57 -17.22 -0.05 -12.32
CA ASP A 57 -17.67 -1.27 -12.99
C ASP A 57 -17.10 -1.43 -14.41
N ALA A 58 -16.38 -0.43 -14.91
CA ALA A 58 -15.64 -0.55 -16.15
C ALA A 58 -14.44 -1.50 -16.01
N PRO A 59 -14.16 -2.33 -17.03
CA PRO A 59 -12.90 -3.07 -17.12
C PRO A 59 -11.69 -2.13 -17.05
N VAL A 60 -10.68 -2.50 -16.26
CA VAL A 60 -9.47 -1.67 -16.13
C VAL A 60 -8.47 -1.88 -17.27
N GLY A 61 -8.67 -2.88 -18.13
CA GLY A 61 -7.68 -3.33 -19.11
C GLY A 61 -7.23 -2.27 -20.13
N ASP A 62 -8.08 -1.29 -20.45
CA ASP A 62 -7.71 -0.21 -21.36
C ASP A 62 -6.70 0.77 -20.73
N VAL A 63 -6.70 0.90 -19.41
CA VAL A 63 -5.78 1.74 -18.64
C VAL A 63 -4.61 0.92 -18.10
N LEU A 64 -4.89 -0.30 -17.65
CA LEU A 64 -3.97 -1.26 -17.06
C LEU A 64 -3.93 -2.55 -17.92
N PRO A 65 -3.32 -2.52 -19.12
CA PRO A 65 -3.21 -3.69 -19.98
C PRO A 65 -2.57 -4.89 -19.28
N GLU A 66 -1.69 -4.69 -18.31
CA GLU A 66 -1.05 -5.76 -17.55
C GLU A 66 -2.06 -6.52 -16.68
N VAL A 67 -3.00 -5.80 -16.07
CA VAL A 67 -4.11 -6.39 -15.32
C VAL A 67 -5.16 -6.97 -16.27
N GLY A 68 -5.46 -6.26 -17.37
CA GLY A 68 -6.41 -6.71 -18.37
C GLY A 68 -5.98 -8.00 -19.09
N ASN A 69 -4.68 -8.23 -19.21
CA ASN A 69 -4.10 -9.42 -19.84
C ASN A 69 -3.60 -10.47 -18.82
N ALA A 70 -3.86 -10.28 -17.51
CA ALA A 70 -3.45 -11.23 -16.49
C ALA A 70 -4.06 -12.61 -16.75
N THR A 71 -3.26 -13.66 -16.55
CA THR A 71 -3.67 -15.07 -16.69
C THR A 71 -3.49 -15.81 -15.37
N PHE A 72 -4.10 -16.99 -15.26
CA PHE A 72 -3.70 -17.97 -14.26
C PHE A 72 -2.30 -18.51 -14.58
N SER A 73 -1.68 -19.22 -13.62
CA SER A 73 -0.34 -19.81 -13.78
C SER A 73 -0.26 -20.87 -14.89
N ASP A 74 -1.39 -21.47 -15.27
CA ASP A 74 -1.53 -22.42 -16.38
C ASP A 74 -1.81 -21.73 -17.74
N GLY A 75 -1.80 -20.40 -17.79
CA GLY A 75 -2.04 -19.60 -18.99
C GLY A 75 -3.50 -19.39 -19.35
N ARG A 76 -4.46 -19.94 -18.59
CA ARG A 76 -5.89 -19.66 -18.82
C ARG A 76 -6.19 -18.19 -18.57
N LYS A 77 -7.07 -17.61 -19.39
CA LYS A 77 -7.65 -16.27 -19.17
C LYS A 77 -8.82 -16.35 -18.17
N PRO A 78 -9.06 -15.30 -17.38
CA PRO A 78 -10.25 -15.23 -16.52
C PRO A 78 -11.53 -15.18 -17.36
N LYS A 79 -12.64 -15.66 -16.78
CA LYS A 79 -13.95 -15.68 -17.43
C LYS A 79 -14.58 -14.28 -17.55
N ARG A 80 -14.11 -13.33 -16.75
CA ARG A 80 -14.55 -11.94 -16.77
C ARG A 80 -13.37 -10.99 -16.64
N ALA A 81 -13.56 -9.77 -17.14
CA ALA A 81 -12.57 -8.73 -16.96
C ALA A 81 -12.48 -8.27 -15.50
N ILE A 82 -11.29 -7.82 -15.09
CA ILE A 82 -11.06 -7.16 -13.81
C ILE A 82 -11.56 -5.72 -13.92
N THR A 83 -12.29 -5.24 -12.91
CA THR A 83 -12.82 -3.87 -12.84
C THR A 83 -12.14 -3.10 -11.72
N LEU A 84 -12.31 -1.78 -11.71
CA LEU A 84 -11.74 -0.94 -10.65
C LEU A 84 -12.34 -1.29 -9.28
N ARG A 85 -13.63 -1.65 -9.24
CA ARG A 85 -14.28 -2.20 -8.05
C ARG A 85 -13.53 -3.42 -7.54
N HIS A 86 -13.23 -4.38 -8.40
CA HIS A 86 -12.52 -5.60 -7.98
C HIS A 86 -11.14 -5.32 -7.36
N LEU A 87 -10.41 -4.34 -7.90
CA LEU A 87 -9.14 -3.88 -7.34
C LEU A 87 -9.31 -3.30 -5.93
N LEU A 88 -10.32 -2.44 -5.76
CA LEU A 88 -10.62 -1.76 -4.49
C LEU A 88 -11.23 -2.68 -3.41
N THR A 89 -11.93 -3.74 -3.82
CA THR A 89 -12.66 -4.62 -2.89
C THR A 89 -11.95 -5.94 -2.60
N HIS A 90 -10.69 -6.10 -3.02
CA HIS A 90 -9.92 -7.32 -2.79
C HIS A 90 -10.56 -8.57 -3.45
N THR A 91 -11.19 -8.38 -4.62
CA THR A 91 -11.85 -9.45 -5.39
C THR A 91 -11.35 -9.52 -6.84
N SER A 92 -10.15 -9.02 -7.13
CA SER A 92 -9.58 -9.03 -8.49
C SER A 92 -8.98 -10.37 -8.92
N GLY A 93 -8.75 -11.29 -7.99
CA GLY A 93 -8.06 -12.55 -8.25
C GLY A 93 -6.52 -12.49 -8.18
N LEU A 94 -5.92 -11.30 -8.12
CA LEU A 94 -4.46 -11.10 -7.93
C LEU A 94 -4.02 -11.47 -6.52
N GLY A 95 -2.89 -12.11 -6.26
CA GLY A 95 -2.48 -12.55 -4.91
C GLY A 95 -1.44 -11.66 -4.23
N TYR A 96 -1.25 -11.85 -2.92
CA TYR A 96 -0.04 -11.46 -2.20
C TYR A 96 0.85 -12.69 -2.00
N THR A 97 2.14 -12.61 -2.31
CA THR A 97 3.06 -13.76 -2.15
C THR A 97 3.13 -14.28 -0.72
N ILE A 98 3.00 -13.41 0.29
CA ILE A 98 3.08 -13.77 1.71
C ILE A 98 1.97 -14.72 2.18
N PHE A 99 0.83 -14.77 1.47
CA PHE A 99 -0.31 -15.63 1.81
C PHE A 99 -0.44 -16.84 0.89
N HIS A 100 0.33 -16.91 -0.20
CA HIS A 100 0.18 -17.93 -1.23
C HIS A 100 1.54 -18.51 -1.63
N LYS A 101 1.87 -19.69 -1.07
CA LYS A 101 3.15 -20.38 -1.30
C LYS A 101 3.42 -20.65 -2.77
N ASP A 102 2.41 -21.05 -3.54
CA ASP A 102 2.56 -21.33 -4.97
C ASP A 102 2.85 -20.06 -5.77
N LEU A 103 2.24 -18.94 -5.37
CA LEU A 103 2.50 -17.63 -5.97
C LEU A 103 3.91 -17.14 -5.65
N LEU A 104 4.36 -17.31 -4.41
CA LEU A 104 5.73 -17.00 -4.02
C LEU A 104 6.74 -17.86 -4.79
N ALA A 105 6.49 -19.16 -4.91
CA ALA A 105 7.34 -20.07 -5.68
C ALA A 105 7.41 -19.64 -7.16
N TRP A 106 6.28 -19.27 -7.75
CA TRP A 106 6.24 -18.71 -9.11
C TRP A 106 7.02 -17.40 -9.22
N SER A 107 6.86 -16.47 -8.27
CA SER A 107 7.57 -15.18 -8.23
C SER A 107 9.10 -15.38 -8.27
N LEU A 108 9.61 -16.22 -7.38
CA LEU A 108 11.04 -16.53 -7.26
C LEU A 108 11.60 -17.20 -8.53
N GLN A 109 10.85 -18.13 -9.13
CA GLN A 109 11.24 -18.79 -10.38
C GLN A 109 11.32 -17.83 -11.57
N ASN A 110 10.59 -16.71 -11.52
CA ASN A 110 10.56 -15.68 -12.55
C ASN A 110 11.46 -14.48 -12.20
N GLY A 111 12.41 -14.64 -11.29
CA GLY A 111 13.41 -13.62 -10.96
C GLY A 111 12.88 -12.45 -10.13
N LYS A 112 11.74 -12.63 -9.46
CA LYS A 112 11.10 -11.61 -8.62
C LYS A 112 11.25 -11.98 -7.14
N VAL A 113 11.17 -10.98 -6.27
CA VAL A 113 11.22 -11.17 -4.81
C VAL A 113 9.79 -11.25 -4.26
N ASN A 114 9.27 -10.13 -3.77
CA ASN A 114 7.90 -9.96 -3.30
C ASN A 114 7.51 -8.49 -3.34
N GLU A 115 6.26 -8.20 -3.01
CA GLU A 115 5.65 -6.88 -3.11
C GLU A 115 6.25 -5.85 -2.13
N CYS A 116 7.06 -6.30 -1.16
CA CYS A 116 7.75 -5.45 -0.19
C CYS A 116 9.18 -5.03 -0.63
N ASP A 117 9.65 -5.53 -1.77
CA ASP A 117 10.99 -5.23 -2.31
C ASP A 117 11.12 -3.78 -2.83
N GLY A 118 9.98 -3.11 -3.05
CA GLY A 118 9.96 -1.73 -3.52
C GLY A 118 10.02 -1.56 -5.04
N HIS A 119 9.86 -2.64 -5.80
CA HIS A 119 9.81 -2.62 -7.26
C HIS A 119 8.44 -3.05 -7.77
N PHE A 120 7.87 -2.29 -8.69
CA PHE A 120 6.51 -2.53 -9.19
C PHE A 120 6.38 -3.87 -9.94
N ASP A 121 7.48 -4.39 -10.49
CA ASP A 121 7.51 -5.69 -11.18
C ASP A 121 7.08 -6.87 -10.30
N ALA A 122 7.20 -6.73 -8.98
CA ALA A 122 6.73 -7.73 -8.02
C ALA A 122 5.19 -7.88 -8.02
N PHE A 123 4.46 -6.88 -8.48
CA PHE A 123 2.98 -6.87 -8.56
C PHE A 123 2.45 -7.54 -9.83
N MET A 124 3.33 -7.78 -10.81
CA MET A 124 3.03 -8.49 -12.04
C MET A 124 3.02 -10.00 -11.78
N SER A 125 1.85 -10.55 -11.46
CA SER A 125 1.73 -11.96 -11.07
C SER A 125 0.47 -12.62 -11.65
N PRO A 126 0.42 -13.97 -11.69
CA PRO A 126 -0.77 -14.68 -12.15
C PRO A 126 -1.96 -14.46 -11.23
N LEU A 127 -3.16 -14.62 -11.79
CA LEU A 127 -4.38 -14.75 -11.02
C LEU A 127 -4.36 -16.07 -10.24
N ILE A 128 -4.91 -16.05 -9.04
CA ILE A 128 -5.10 -17.24 -8.20
C ILE A 128 -6.59 -17.55 -7.97
N ALA A 129 -7.49 -16.67 -8.41
CA ALA A 129 -8.94 -16.86 -8.37
C ALA A 129 -9.60 -16.09 -9.53
N GLU A 130 -10.83 -16.47 -9.88
CA GLU A 130 -11.63 -15.72 -10.86
C GLU A 130 -12.00 -14.34 -10.29
N PRO A 131 -11.87 -13.24 -11.08
CA PRO A 131 -12.28 -11.92 -10.64
C PRO A 131 -13.76 -11.91 -10.23
N GLY A 132 -14.06 -11.33 -9.08
CA GLY A 132 -15.41 -11.17 -8.54
C GLY A 132 -16.05 -12.45 -7.97
N GLU A 133 -15.33 -13.58 -7.94
CA GLU A 133 -15.86 -14.85 -7.40
C GLU A 133 -15.30 -15.21 -6.03
N ASP A 134 -14.22 -14.54 -5.60
CA ASP A 134 -13.57 -14.79 -4.31
C ASP A 134 -13.03 -13.50 -3.70
N TRP A 135 -13.01 -13.43 -2.37
CA TRP A 135 -12.39 -12.36 -1.60
C TRP A 135 -11.12 -12.88 -0.96
N ASN A 136 -9.97 -12.24 -1.20
CA ASN A 136 -8.80 -12.45 -0.34
C ASN A 136 -8.04 -11.15 -0.21
N TYR A 137 -7.31 -10.96 0.89
CA TYR A 137 -6.48 -9.78 1.08
C TYR A 137 -5.29 -9.77 0.10
N ARG A 138 -5.25 -8.78 -0.80
CA ARG A 138 -4.52 -8.86 -2.09
C ARG A 138 -3.93 -7.52 -2.54
N ILE A 139 -3.10 -7.56 -3.58
CA ILE A 139 -2.36 -6.43 -4.17
C ILE A 139 -3.20 -5.50 -5.06
N GLY A 140 -4.53 -5.69 -5.12
CA GLY A 140 -5.40 -4.93 -6.02
C GLY A 140 -5.35 -3.41 -5.79
N ILE A 141 -5.14 -2.97 -4.55
CA ILE A 141 -5.09 -1.54 -4.22
C ILE A 141 -3.86 -0.85 -4.82
N ASP A 142 -2.71 -1.53 -4.91
CA ASP A 142 -1.52 -0.98 -5.57
C ASP A 142 -1.78 -0.72 -7.05
N TRP A 143 -2.48 -1.64 -7.70
CA TRP A 143 -2.96 -1.46 -9.08
C TRP A 143 -3.99 -0.35 -9.21
N ALA A 144 -4.83 -0.10 -8.19
CA ALA A 144 -5.74 1.04 -8.20
C ALA A 144 -4.99 2.38 -8.09
N GLY A 145 -3.86 2.41 -7.35
CA GLY A 145 -2.93 3.54 -7.36
C GLY A 145 -2.31 3.78 -8.73
N GLU A 146 -1.87 2.72 -9.41
CA GLU A 146 -1.36 2.81 -10.78
C GLU A 146 -2.45 3.23 -11.80
N TYR A 147 -3.70 2.78 -11.61
CA TYR A 147 -4.83 3.25 -12.41
C TYR A 147 -4.99 4.76 -12.29
N LEU A 148 -4.98 5.30 -11.06
CA LEU A 148 -5.02 6.73 -10.81
C LEU A 148 -3.87 7.43 -11.54
N HIS A 149 -2.65 6.91 -11.41
CA HIS A 149 -1.48 7.48 -12.06
C HIS A 149 -1.66 7.63 -13.58
N ARG A 150 -2.13 6.57 -14.25
CA ARG A 150 -2.32 6.59 -15.71
C ARG A 150 -3.48 7.47 -16.16
N VAL A 151 -4.52 7.61 -15.35
CA VAL A 151 -5.67 8.48 -15.67
C VAL A 151 -5.34 9.95 -15.48
N THR A 152 -4.53 10.31 -14.47
CA THR A 152 -4.28 11.72 -14.12
C THR A 152 -2.92 12.25 -14.55
N GLY A 153 -1.95 11.37 -14.82
CA GLY A 153 -0.55 11.72 -15.06
C GLY A 153 0.22 12.17 -13.82
N LEU A 154 -0.36 12.00 -12.62
CA LEU A 154 0.26 12.33 -11.33
C LEU A 154 0.60 11.04 -10.61
N THR A 155 1.65 11.00 -9.80
CA THR A 155 1.84 9.83 -8.92
C THR A 155 0.74 9.78 -7.84
N LEU A 156 0.54 8.63 -7.20
CA LEU A 156 -0.44 8.51 -6.12
C LEU A 156 -0.09 9.43 -4.94
N GLY A 157 1.19 9.61 -4.64
CA GLY A 157 1.71 10.53 -3.64
C GLY A 157 1.45 11.98 -4.00
N GLU A 158 1.76 12.41 -5.24
CA GLU A 158 1.47 13.77 -5.72
C GLU A 158 -0.03 14.10 -5.65
N TYR A 159 -0.87 13.16 -6.10
CA TYR A 159 -2.32 13.33 -6.02
C TYR A 159 -2.81 13.39 -4.58
N SER A 160 -2.35 12.47 -3.72
CA SER A 160 -2.78 12.41 -2.31
C SER A 160 -2.32 13.64 -1.55
N LYS A 161 -1.09 14.11 -1.78
CA LYS A 161 -0.57 15.34 -1.18
C LYS A 161 -1.48 16.53 -1.48
N LYS A 162 -1.77 16.76 -2.76
CA LYS A 162 -2.58 17.89 -3.22
C LYS A 162 -4.05 17.81 -2.79
N ASN A 163 -4.67 16.62 -2.88
CA ASN A 163 -6.13 16.48 -2.76
C ASN A 163 -6.60 15.90 -1.42
N ILE A 164 -5.68 15.41 -0.58
CA ILE A 164 -5.99 14.78 0.71
C ILE A 164 -5.13 15.39 1.83
N PHE A 165 -3.81 15.34 1.74
CA PHE A 165 -2.94 15.69 2.86
C PHE A 165 -2.90 17.20 3.13
N GLU A 166 -2.65 18.03 2.11
CA GLU A 166 -2.62 19.49 2.24
C GLU A 166 -3.97 20.06 2.72
N PRO A 167 -5.14 19.64 2.17
CA PRO A 167 -6.44 20.10 2.67
C PRO A 167 -6.74 19.71 4.12
N LEU A 168 -6.15 18.61 4.61
CA LEU A 168 -6.32 18.13 5.99
C LEU A 168 -5.23 18.66 6.93
N GLY A 169 -4.20 19.35 6.42
CA GLY A 169 -3.04 19.77 7.20
C GLY A 169 -2.14 18.59 7.66
N ALA A 170 -2.18 17.47 6.96
CA ALA A 170 -1.40 16.26 7.27
C ALA A 170 0.03 16.34 6.70
N GLU A 171 0.80 17.35 7.13
CA GLU A 171 2.12 17.72 6.58
C GLU A 171 3.19 16.61 6.71
N ASP A 172 2.99 15.69 7.66
CA ASP A 172 3.90 14.60 7.96
C ASP A 172 3.61 13.31 7.18
N THR A 173 2.54 13.29 6.37
CA THR A 173 2.14 12.10 5.62
C THR A 173 2.69 12.13 4.20
N GLU A 174 3.51 11.14 3.87
CA GLU A 174 4.19 11.03 2.57
C GLU A 174 4.31 9.56 2.13
N TYR A 175 4.44 9.30 0.83
CA TYR A 175 4.68 7.94 0.29
C TYR A 175 6.16 7.54 0.29
N HIS A 176 7.06 8.51 0.50
CA HIS A 176 8.49 8.28 0.55
C HIS A 176 9.09 8.94 1.80
N LEU A 177 10.06 8.24 2.43
CA LEU A 177 10.76 8.78 3.58
C LEU A 177 11.67 9.95 3.18
N LEU A 178 11.25 11.17 3.52
CA LEU A 178 12.06 12.35 3.29
C LEU A 178 13.34 12.34 4.15
N PRO A 179 14.50 12.77 3.62
CA PRO A 179 15.78 12.77 4.35
C PRO A 179 15.73 13.45 5.72
N GLU A 180 15.04 14.58 5.83
CA GLU A 180 14.83 15.37 7.04
C GLU A 180 14.02 14.61 8.11
N ASN A 181 13.17 13.68 7.69
CA ASN A 181 12.27 12.92 8.52
C ASN A 181 12.85 11.58 9.01
N LYS A 182 14.01 11.16 8.48
CA LYS A 182 14.68 9.89 8.87
C LYS A 182 14.87 9.72 10.37
N LYS A 183 15.18 10.81 11.10
CA LYS A 183 15.40 10.77 12.55
C LYS A 183 14.12 10.59 13.37
N ARG A 184 12.96 10.88 12.77
CA ARG A 184 11.64 10.74 13.40
C ARG A 184 11.02 9.37 13.13
N LEU A 185 11.57 8.59 12.19
CA LEU A 185 11.09 7.25 11.90
C LEU A 185 11.33 6.34 13.11
N VAL A 186 10.25 5.76 13.61
CA VAL A 186 10.25 4.75 14.66
C VAL A 186 10.91 3.49 14.12
N ALA A 187 11.83 2.91 14.88
CA ALA A 187 12.52 1.70 14.48
C ALA A 187 11.55 0.52 14.36
N MET A 188 11.79 -0.38 13.40
CA MET A 188 11.05 -1.62 13.31
C MET A 188 11.61 -2.65 14.29
N HIS A 189 10.74 -3.43 14.92
CA HIS A 189 11.12 -4.51 15.83
C HIS A 189 10.51 -5.83 15.38
N ALA A 190 11.23 -6.92 15.60
CA ALA A 190 10.70 -8.26 15.46
C ALA A 190 10.98 -9.08 16.71
N ARG A 191 10.12 -10.08 16.95
CA ARG A 191 10.31 -11.05 18.01
C ARG A 191 11.04 -12.26 17.46
N GLY A 192 12.20 -12.57 18.01
CA GLY A 192 12.94 -13.79 17.69
C GLY A 192 12.27 -15.04 18.25
N GLU A 193 12.77 -16.22 17.83
CA GLU A 193 12.31 -17.51 18.34
C GLU A 193 12.53 -17.68 19.85
N ASP A 194 13.52 -16.97 20.42
CA ASP A 194 13.79 -16.91 21.86
C ASP A 194 12.79 -16.03 22.62
N GLY A 195 11.81 -15.44 21.93
CA GLY A 195 10.79 -14.57 22.47
C GLY A 195 11.25 -13.14 22.75
N LYS A 196 12.51 -12.78 22.48
CA LYS A 196 13.02 -11.42 22.69
C LYS A 196 12.71 -10.52 21.51
N LEU A 197 12.46 -9.24 21.80
CA LEU A 197 12.35 -8.21 20.78
C LEU A 197 13.75 -7.67 20.44
N SER A 198 14.01 -7.49 19.16
CA SER A 198 15.21 -6.81 18.65
C SER A 198 14.83 -5.79 17.59
N VAL A 199 15.68 -4.77 17.43
CA VAL A 199 15.59 -3.83 16.31
C VAL A 199 15.95 -4.58 15.02
N ILE A 200 15.18 -4.32 13.97
CA ILE A 200 15.43 -4.84 12.62
C ILE A 200 15.29 -3.71 11.60
N ASP A 201 15.89 -3.90 10.43
CA ASP A 201 15.74 -2.94 9.33
C ASP A 201 14.32 -2.93 8.80
N HIS A 202 13.84 -1.76 8.38
CA HIS A 202 12.55 -1.66 7.68
C HIS A 202 12.58 -2.39 6.34
N LEU A 203 11.38 -2.69 5.81
CA LEU A 203 11.25 -3.30 4.50
C LEU A 203 11.89 -2.43 3.40
N PRO A 204 12.48 -3.03 2.35
CA PRO A 204 13.13 -2.29 1.26
C PRO A 204 12.24 -1.18 0.65
N MET A 205 10.94 -1.44 0.50
CA MET A 205 9.95 -0.46 0.04
C MET A 205 9.90 0.84 0.87
N THR A 206 10.38 0.85 2.12
CA THR A 206 10.41 2.04 2.98
C THR A 206 11.45 3.08 2.52
N TYR A 207 12.59 2.62 2.00
CA TYR A 207 13.75 3.48 1.75
C TYR A 207 14.03 3.76 0.27
N GLY A 208 13.41 3.01 -0.64
CA GLY A 208 13.75 3.09 -2.06
C GLY A 208 12.71 2.51 -3.00
N ALA A 209 11.42 2.55 -2.63
CA ALA A 209 10.38 2.16 -3.56
C ALA A 209 10.44 3.03 -4.82
N SER A 210 10.36 2.40 -5.99
CA SER A 210 10.37 3.08 -7.30
C SER A 210 8.99 3.61 -7.71
N PHE A 211 7.99 3.48 -6.83
CA PHE A 211 6.60 3.85 -7.07
C PHE A 211 5.88 4.09 -5.72
N ASP A 212 4.72 4.74 -5.79
CA ASP A 212 3.86 4.99 -4.64
C ASP A 212 2.93 3.80 -4.38
N SER A 213 3.29 2.93 -3.44
CA SER A 213 2.48 1.74 -3.10
C SER A 213 1.17 2.12 -2.42
N GLY A 214 0.04 1.97 -3.12
CA GLY A 214 -1.29 2.11 -2.54
C GLY A 214 -1.59 1.07 -1.45
N GLY A 215 -0.90 -0.07 -1.46
CA GLY A 215 -1.05 -1.15 -0.49
C GLY A 215 -0.32 -0.90 0.84
N GLY A 216 0.78 -0.16 0.84
CA GLY A 216 1.68 -0.13 1.99
C GLY A 216 2.67 1.03 2.10
N GLY A 217 2.69 1.97 1.16
CA GLY A 217 3.79 2.92 1.00
C GLY A 217 3.80 4.12 1.95
N THR A 218 2.68 4.47 2.58
CA THR A 218 2.63 5.73 3.34
C THR A 218 3.39 5.66 4.67
N ILE A 219 4.05 6.76 4.99
CA ILE A 219 4.64 7.08 6.27
C ILE A 219 3.83 8.24 6.84
N GLY A 220 3.55 8.21 8.14
CA GLY A 220 2.82 9.30 8.79
C GLY A 220 2.94 9.25 10.30
N SER A 221 2.34 10.25 10.94
CA SER A 221 2.28 10.35 12.41
C SER A 221 0.84 10.19 12.90
N ILE A 222 0.64 10.32 14.21
CA ILE A 222 -0.71 10.37 14.81
C ILE A 222 -1.36 11.75 14.59
N GLU A 223 -0.57 12.78 14.26
CA GLU A 223 -1.03 14.16 14.08
C GLU A 223 -1.70 14.41 12.74
#